data_AF-A0A1J1LCZ1-F1
#
_entry.id   AF-A0A1J1LCZ1-F1
#
_cell.length_a   1.000
_cell.length_b   1.000
_cell.length_c   1.000
_cell.angle_alpha   90.00
_cell.angle_beta   90.00
_cell.angle_gamma   90.00
#
_symmetry.space_group_name_H-M   'P 1'
#
loop_
_entity.id
_entity.type
_entity.pdbx_description
1 polymer ?
#
loop_
_entity_poly.entity_id
_entity_poly.type
_entity_poly.pdbx_seq_one_letter_code
_entity_poly.pdbx_strand_id
1 'polypeptide(L)'
;MQTLSVTHMETISRADLIIASDSEFERLKLERRQQYQIPTGATVFLASPEDLILNKLQWRNFNQSQKQWRDILGILKVQGDSLDKVYLNNQAKSLNLVEDLNRALIEAGLEEI
;
A
#
# COMPACT_ATOMS: atom_id res chain seq x y z
N MET A 1 -6.46 5.04 -12.61
CA MET A 1 -5.89 5.85 -11.51
C MET A 1 -5.51 7.20 -12.08
N GLN A 2 -6.04 8.31 -11.55
CA GLN A 2 -5.66 9.66 -11.96
C GLN A 2 -4.65 10.21 -10.94
N THR A 3 -3.56 10.79 -11.43
CA THR A 3 -2.48 11.33 -10.60
C THR A 3 -2.14 12.75 -11.04
N LEU A 4 -2.00 13.64 -10.07
CA LEU A 4 -1.49 14.99 -10.24
C LEU A 4 -0.16 15.10 -9.49
N SER A 5 0.93 15.34 -10.21
CA SER A 5 2.24 15.53 -9.59
C SER A 5 2.57 17.01 -9.48
N VAL A 6 2.97 17.46 -8.29
CA VAL A 6 3.46 18.82 -8.03
C VAL A 6 4.92 18.74 -7.65
N THR A 7 5.77 19.53 -8.31
CA THR A 7 7.21 19.60 -8.00
C THR A 7 7.58 21.01 -7.57
N HIS A 8 8.11 21.15 -6.36
CA HIS A 8 8.71 22.38 -5.88
C HIS A 8 10.13 22.47 -6.42
N MET A 9 10.35 23.37 -7.39
CA MET A 9 11.57 23.38 -8.20
C MET A 9 12.82 23.74 -7.42
N GLU A 10 12.73 24.66 -6.44
CA GLU A 10 13.90 25.11 -5.67
C GLU A 10 14.51 23.99 -4.82
N THR A 11 13.67 23.14 -4.23
CA THR A 11 14.11 22.03 -3.37
C THR A 11 14.10 20.68 -4.09
N ILE A 12 13.68 20.65 -5.35
CA ILE A 12 13.47 19.43 -6.16
C ILE A 12 12.54 18.43 -5.42
N SER A 13 11.68 18.93 -4.53
CA SER A 13 10.74 18.10 -3.78
C SER A 13 9.51 17.82 -4.63
N ARG A 14 9.05 16.57 -4.64
CA ARG A 14 7.87 16.14 -5.40
C ARG A 14 6.81 15.57 -4.48
N ALA A 15 5.56 15.95 -4.73
CA ALA A 15 4.38 15.34 -4.16
C ALA A 15 3.49 14.79 -5.29
N ASP A 16 3.11 13.52 -5.17
CA ASP A 16 2.16 12.88 -6.09
C ASP A 16 0.80 12.79 -5.39
N LEU A 17 -0.19 13.50 -5.94
CA LEU A 17 -1.57 13.47 -5.48
C LEU A 17 -2.34 12.45 -6.29
N ILE A 18 -2.85 11.42 -5.62
CA ILE A 18 -3.67 10.38 -6.25
C ILE A 18 -5.12 10.66 -5.95
N ILE A 19 -5.93 10.80 -7.00
CA ILE A 19 -7.36 11.04 -6.86
C ILE A 19 -8.05 9.70 -6.62
N ALA A 20 -8.62 9.56 -5.42
CA ALA A 20 -9.42 8.39 -5.06
C ALA A 20 -10.61 8.26 -6.01
N SER A 21 -10.83 7.07 -6.54
CA SER A 21 -12.02 6.75 -7.32
C SER A 21 -13.18 6.36 -6.40
N ASP A 22 -14.39 6.24 -6.97
CA ASP A 22 -15.56 5.74 -6.25
C ASP A 22 -15.58 4.21 -6.08
N SER A 23 -14.46 3.53 -6.31
CA SER A 23 -14.35 2.09 -6.10
C SER A 23 -14.48 1.71 -4.62
N GLU A 24 -15.01 0.51 -4.37
CA GLU A 24 -15.15 -0.03 -3.01
C GLU A 24 -13.81 -0.09 -2.26
N PHE A 25 -12.74 -0.53 -2.94
CA PHE A 25 -11.40 -0.60 -2.37
C PHE A 25 -10.89 0.78 -1.92
N GLU A 26 -11.05 1.83 -2.73
CA GLU A 26 -10.62 3.18 -2.35
C GLU A 26 -11.42 3.74 -1.16
N ARG A 27 -12.73 3.46 -1.10
CA ARG A 27 -13.56 3.84 0.05
C ARG A 27 -13.11 3.14 1.32
N LEU A 28 -12.93 1.82 1.29
CA LEU A 28 -12.47 1.04 2.44
C LEU A 28 -11.08 1.48 2.91
N LYS A 29 -10.15 1.75 1.98
CA LYS A 29 -8.83 2.29 2.30
C LYS A 29 -8.89 3.63 3.04
N LEU A 30 -9.79 4.53 2.63
CA LEU A 30 -9.99 5.82 3.30
C LEU A 30 -10.69 5.67 4.66
N GLU A 31 -11.60 4.72 4.81
CA GLU A 31 -12.25 4.40 6.08
C GLU A 31 -11.28 3.77 7.09
N ARG A 32 -10.34 2.94 6.62
CA ARG A 32 -9.32 2.24 7.43
C ARG A 32 -8.05 3.04 7.68
N ARG A 33 -7.97 4.29 7.22
CA ARG A 33 -6.79 5.14 7.43
C ARG A 33 -6.50 5.32 8.92
N GLN A 34 -5.22 5.22 9.28
CA GLN A 34 -4.76 5.31 10.66
C GLN A 34 -4.38 6.74 11.00
N GLN A 35 -4.93 7.27 12.09
CA GLN A 35 -4.56 8.59 12.59
C GLN A 35 -3.21 8.51 13.30
N TYR A 36 -2.28 9.38 12.93
CA TYR A 36 -0.95 9.49 13.51
C TYR A 36 -0.66 10.93 13.94
N GLN A 37 -0.09 11.10 15.12
CA GLN A 37 0.46 12.38 15.56
C GLN A 37 1.93 12.43 15.18
N ILE A 38 2.32 13.43 14.40
CA ILE A 38 3.71 13.66 14.03
C ILE A 38 4.39 14.62 15.01
N PRO A 39 5.73 14.58 15.17
CA PRO A 39 6.45 15.37 16.18
C PRO A 39 6.23 16.89 16.11
N THR A 40 5.79 17.40 14.95
CA THR A 40 5.44 18.82 14.76
C THR A 40 4.11 19.22 15.41
N GLY A 41 3.39 18.29 16.05
CA GLY A 41 2.10 18.51 16.70
C GLY A 41 0.89 18.36 15.75
N ALA A 42 1.12 18.15 14.46
CA ALA A 42 0.06 17.91 13.51
C ALA A 42 -0.46 16.46 13.59
N THR A 43 -1.75 16.30 13.30
CA THR A 43 -2.37 15.00 13.09
C THR A 43 -2.43 14.71 11.59
N VAL A 44 -1.93 13.56 11.17
CA VAL A 44 -1.97 13.08 9.78
C VAL A 44 -2.68 11.74 9.72
N PHE A 45 -3.19 11.40 8.53
CA PHE A 45 -3.74 10.08 8.27
C PHE A 45 -2.78 9.30 7.38
N LEU A 46 -2.42 8.09 7.81
CA LEU A 46 -1.59 7.16 7.07
C LEU A 46 -2.45 5.98 6.58
N ALA A 47 -2.09 5.42 5.43
CA ALA A 47 -2.70 4.18 4.97
C ALA A 47 -2.33 3.02 5.90
N SER A 48 -3.21 2.03 5.99
CA SER A 48 -2.91 0.79 6.72
C SER A 48 -1.76 0.02 6.03
N PRO A 49 -0.99 -0.80 6.76
CA PRO A 49 0.03 -1.66 6.16
C PRO A 49 -0.53 -2.57 5.06
N GLU A 50 -1.75 -3.09 5.22
CA GLU A 50 -2.43 -3.93 4.25
C GLU A 50 -2.70 -3.18 2.95
N ASP A 51 -3.28 -1.98 3.05
CA ASP A 51 -3.57 -1.16 1.89
C ASP A 51 -2.27 -0.72 1.19
N LEU A 52 -1.18 -0.46 1.93
CA LEU A 52 0.13 -0.17 1.34
C LEU A 52 0.66 -1.34 0.50
N ILE A 53 0.54 -2.59 1.00
CA ILE A 53 0.92 -3.79 0.27
C ILE A 53 0.09 -3.90 -1.03
N LEU A 54 -1.24 -3.81 -0.91
CA LEU A 54 -2.15 -3.95 -2.06
C LEU A 54 -1.89 -2.88 -3.12
N ASN A 55 -1.74 -1.61 -2.74
CA ASN A 55 -1.43 -0.53 -3.69
C ASN A 55 -0.08 -0.76 -4.39
N LYS A 56 0.95 -1.20 -3.67
CA LYS A 56 2.27 -1.49 -4.26
C LYS A 56 2.21 -2.67 -5.23
N LEU A 57 1.41 -3.70 -4.92
CA LEU A 57 1.16 -4.83 -5.83
C LEU A 57 0.44 -4.37 -7.10
N GLN A 58 -0.61 -3.55 -6.98
CA GLN A 58 -1.31 -2.98 -8.14
C GLN A 58 -0.37 -2.18 -9.06
N TRP A 59 0.52 -1.36 -8.50
CA TRP A 59 1.47 -0.58 -9.31
C TRP A 59 2.54 -1.45 -9.97
N ARG A 60 2.93 -2.55 -9.32
CA ARG A 60 3.92 -3.48 -9.88
C ARG A 60 3.39 -4.16 -11.15
N ASN A 61 2.08 -4.41 -11.27
CA ASN A 61 1.49 -5.00 -12.48
C ASN A 61 1.80 -4.19 -13.75
N PHE A 62 2.07 -2.89 -13.63
CA PHE A 62 2.40 -2.06 -14.78
C PHE A 62 3.91 -2.04 -15.09
N ASN A 63 4.77 -2.02 -14.07
CA ASN A 63 6.19 -1.63 -14.24
C ASN A 63 7.22 -2.64 -13.68
N GLN A 64 6.78 -3.77 -13.11
CA GLN A 64 7.63 -4.84 -12.54
C GLN A 64 8.79 -4.34 -11.64
N SER A 65 8.57 -3.25 -10.90
CA SER A 65 9.64 -2.58 -10.17
C SER A 65 10.16 -3.42 -8.98
N GLN A 66 11.45 -3.77 -9.01
CA GLN A 66 12.12 -4.45 -7.89
C GLN A 66 12.18 -3.62 -6.61
N LYS A 67 12.13 -2.27 -6.71
CA LYS A 67 12.08 -1.41 -5.53
C LYS A 67 10.76 -1.59 -4.79
N GLN A 68 9.64 -1.58 -5.51
CA GLN A 68 8.32 -1.80 -4.91
C GLN A 68 8.21 -3.19 -4.27
N TRP A 69 8.80 -4.21 -4.92
CA TRP A 69 8.84 -5.56 -4.36
C TRP A 69 9.59 -5.63 -3.03
N ARG A 70 10.79 -5.03 -2.96
CA ARG A 70 11.56 -4.99 -1.70
C ARG A 70 10.81 -4.25 -0.59
N ASP A 71 10.10 -3.16 -0.93
CA ASP A 71 9.27 -2.44 0.04
C ASP A 71 8.15 -3.34 0.58
N ILE A 72 7.45 -4.09 -0.28
CA ILE A 72 6.40 -5.04 0.11
C ILE A 72 6.98 -6.09 1.07
N LEU A 73 8.08 -6.75 0.70
CA LEU A 73 8.73 -7.74 1.54
C LEU A 73 9.18 -7.16 2.89
N GLY A 74 9.65 -5.91 2.90
CA GLY A 74 10.02 -5.20 4.13
C GLY A 74 8.82 -5.00 5.06
N ILE A 75 7.68 -4.55 4.53
CA ILE A 75 6.45 -4.39 5.31
C ILE A 75 6.00 -5.74 5.87
N LEU A 76 5.93 -6.78 5.03
CA LEU A 76 5.52 -8.13 5.43
C LEU A 76 6.39 -8.69 6.56
N LYS A 77 7.72 -8.53 6.47
CA LYS A 77 8.64 -9.03 7.49
C LYS A 77 8.54 -8.30 8.83
N VAL A 78 8.20 -7.02 8.81
CA VAL A 78 8.12 -6.20 10.04
C VAL A 78 6.73 -6.27 10.69
N GLN A 79 5.68 -6.32 9.87
CA GLN A 79 4.29 -6.20 10.33
C GLN A 79 3.51 -7.51 10.24
N GLY A 80 4.12 -8.60 9.74
CA GLY A 80 3.43 -9.84 9.34
C GLY A 80 2.42 -10.40 10.34
N ASP A 81 2.75 -10.37 11.64
CA ASP A 81 1.87 -10.87 12.70
C ASP A 81 0.71 -9.91 13.04
N SER A 82 0.89 -8.62 12.79
CA SER A 82 -0.12 -7.59 13.02
C SER A 82 -1.03 -7.34 11.81
N LEU A 83 -0.75 -7.97 10.67
CA LEU A 83 -1.56 -7.81 9.47
C LEU A 83 -2.91 -8.49 9.61
N ASP A 84 -3.97 -7.79 9.19
CA ASP A 84 -5.29 -8.34 8.96
C ASP A 84 -5.29 -9.21 7.69
N LYS A 85 -4.86 -10.46 7.84
CA LYS A 85 -4.74 -11.44 6.74
C LYS A 85 -6.07 -11.70 6.04
N VAL A 86 -7.19 -11.63 6.77
CA VAL A 86 -8.53 -11.83 6.20
C VAL A 86 -8.87 -10.69 5.25
N TYR A 87 -8.68 -9.44 5.69
CA TYR A 87 -8.87 -8.28 4.82
C TYR A 87 -7.92 -8.31 3.62
N LEU A 88 -6.62 -8.59 3.85
CA LEU A 88 -5.61 -8.61 2.81
C LEU A 88 -5.95 -9.64 1.71
N ASN A 89 -6.38 -10.85 2.08
CA ASN A 89 -6.80 -11.87 1.12
C ASN A 89 -8.08 -11.48 0.36
N ASN A 90 -9.09 -10.95 1.07
CA ASN A 90 -10.35 -10.54 0.44
C ASN A 90 -10.13 -9.43 -0.60
N GLN A 91 -9.30 -8.44 -0.29
CA GLN A 91 -8.99 -7.37 -1.23
C GLN A 91 -8.02 -7.82 -2.33
N ALA A 92 -7.07 -8.71 -2.04
CA ALA A 92 -6.26 -9.31 -3.09
C ALA A 92 -7.12 -10.08 -4.10
N LYS A 93 -8.17 -10.77 -3.66
CA LYS A 93 -9.16 -11.42 -4.54
C LYS A 93 -9.91 -10.41 -5.39
N SER A 94 -10.48 -9.36 -4.78
CA SER A 94 -11.23 -8.34 -5.52
C SER A 94 -10.39 -7.60 -6.56
N LEU A 95 -9.08 -7.48 -6.32
CA LEU A 95 -8.12 -6.81 -7.18
C LEU A 95 -7.35 -7.75 -8.14
N ASN A 96 -7.60 -9.07 -8.10
CA ASN A 96 -6.85 -10.10 -8.83
C ASN A 96 -5.32 -10.07 -8.57
N LEU A 97 -4.93 -9.98 -7.29
CA LEU A 97 -3.53 -9.91 -6.83
C LEU A 97 -3.11 -11.08 -5.95
N VAL A 98 -3.95 -12.11 -5.80
CA VAL A 98 -3.73 -13.22 -4.86
C VAL A 98 -2.41 -13.94 -5.15
N GLU A 99 -2.10 -14.21 -6.42
CA GLU A 99 -0.86 -14.90 -6.80
C GLU A 99 0.38 -14.09 -6.41
N ASP A 100 0.40 -12.79 -6.73
CA ASP A 100 1.51 -11.92 -6.37
C ASP A 100 1.63 -11.73 -4.86
N LEU A 101 0.51 -11.69 -4.14
CA LEU A 101 0.50 -11.59 -2.69
C LEU A 101 1.07 -12.87 -2.04
N ASN A 102 0.62 -14.05 -2.46
CA ASN A 102 1.12 -15.32 -1.93
C ASN A 102 2.61 -15.50 -2.22
N ARG A 103 3.06 -15.10 -3.41
CA ARG A 103 4.47 -15.03 -3.72
C ARG A 103 5.24 -14.10 -2.76
N ALA A 104 4.71 -12.92 -2.47
CA ALA A 104 5.35 -11.98 -1.55
C ALA A 104 5.41 -12.53 -0.12
N LEU A 105 4.35 -13.21 0.35
CA LEU A 105 4.30 -13.85 1.66
C LEU A 105 5.36 -14.94 1.79
N ILE A 106 5.44 -15.84 0.81
CA ILE A 106 6.44 -16.92 0.78
C ILE A 106 7.86 -16.34 0.77
N GLU A 107 8.15 -15.36 -0.10
CA GLU A 107 9.46 -14.71 -0.15
C GLU A 107 9.79 -13.90 1.13
N ALA A 108 8.77 -13.47 1.88
CA ALA A 108 8.91 -12.84 3.18
C ALA A 108 9.15 -13.85 4.32
N GLY A 109 8.96 -15.15 4.08
CA GLY A 109 9.05 -16.21 5.10
C GLY A 109 7.76 -16.40 5.90
N LEU A 110 6.62 -16.00 5.34
CA LEU A 110 5.28 -16.14 5.94
C LEU A 110 4.48 -17.23 5.18
N GLU A 111 3.47 -17.77 5.85
CA GLU A 111 2.51 -18.69 5.22
C GLU A 111 1.64 -17.95 4.18
N GLU A 112 1.31 -18.65 3.09
CA GLU A 112 0.36 -18.16 2.08
C GLU A 112 -1.08 -18.10 2.64
N ILE A 113 -1.94 -17.32 1.99
CA ILE A 113 -3.34 -17.06 2.42
C ILE A 113 -4.36 -17.21 1.30
#